data_AF-A0A8J2VC94-F1
#
_entry.id   AF-A0A8J2VC94-F1
#
_cell.length_a   1.000
_cell.length_b   1.000
_cell.length_c   1.000
_cell.angle_alpha   90.00
_cell.angle_beta   90.00
_cell.angle_gamma   90.00
#
_symmetry.space_group_name_H-M   'P 1'
#
loop_
_entity.id
_entity.type
_entity.pdbx_description
1 polymer ?
#
loop_
_entity_poly.entity_id
_entity_poly.type
_entity_poly.pdbx_seq_one_letter_code
_entity_poly.pdbx_strand_id
1 'polypeptide(L)'
;MQRDMIEHNIPQELARKVQDMADSCSRIYQQSPQEVEQVVRFVEAEMKGQHLPEAARGRDEFVADTFQQMYPKVLQSADCRNAVDHMLRKAGMTNGSSAFAGWETNAQYAIDPKTAEALFVTGAAVMGSILMVTSGASGGAIRENGDRGYEIP
;
A
#
# COMPACT_ATOMS: atom_id res chain seq x y z
N MET A 1 23.63 2.39 -42.39
CA MET A 1 22.70 1.79 -41.41
C MET A 1 22.82 2.58 -40.12
N GLN A 2 21.89 3.49 -39.90
CA GLN A 2 21.81 4.34 -38.72
C GLN A 2 21.13 3.51 -37.63
N ARG A 3 21.86 3.19 -36.55
CA ARG A 3 21.23 2.66 -35.33
C ARG A 3 20.55 3.86 -34.68
N ASP A 4 19.24 3.93 -34.80
CA ASP A 4 18.43 4.84 -33.99
C ASP A 4 18.66 4.46 -32.53
N MET A 5 19.50 5.26 -31.88
CA MET A 5 19.73 5.22 -30.46
C MET A 5 18.52 5.91 -29.85
N ILE A 6 17.51 5.13 -29.43
CA ILE A 6 16.36 5.66 -28.71
C ILE A 6 16.91 6.26 -27.41
N GLU A 7 17.01 7.59 -27.36
CA GLU A 7 17.23 8.31 -26.10
C GLU A 7 15.98 8.13 -25.25
N HIS A 8 15.96 7.04 -24.48
CA HIS A 8 14.95 6.83 -23.46
C HIS A 8 15.15 7.88 -22.37
N ASN A 9 14.24 8.86 -22.30
CA ASN A 9 14.17 9.76 -21.16
C ASN A 9 13.54 9.02 -19.98
N ILE A 10 14.34 8.14 -19.37
CA ILE A 10 13.93 7.25 -18.27
C ILE A 10 13.21 8.02 -17.15
N PRO A 11 13.67 9.21 -16.70
CA PRO A 11 12.93 9.99 -15.71
C PRO A 11 11.49 10.35 -16.13
N GLN A 12 11.28 10.75 -17.39
CA GLN A 12 9.94 11.08 -17.90
C GLN A 12 9.05 9.86 -18.05
N GLU A 13 9.59 8.74 -18.55
CA GLU A 13 8.86 7.48 -18.68
C GLU A 13 8.42 6.95 -17.30
N LEU A 14 9.32 6.98 -16.32
CA LEU A 14 9.02 6.58 -14.94
C LEU A 14 7.95 7.48 -14.33
N ALA A 15 8.09 8.80 -14.44
CA ALA A 15 7.12 9.76 -13.91
C ALA A 15 5.73 9.52 -14.50
N ARG A 16 5.63 9.32 -15.82
CA ARG A 16 4.36 9.00 -16.49
C ARG A 16 3.76 7.70 -15.95
N LYS A 17 4.56 6.64 -15.86
CA LYS A 17 4.07 5.34 -15.38
C LYS A 17 3.58 5.40 -13.93
N VAL A 18 4.29 6.11 -13.05
CA VAL A 18 3.87 6.31 -11.65
C VAL A 18 2.58 7.11 -11.57
N GLN A 19 2.44 8.18 -12.38
CA GLN A 19 1.22 8.97 -12.45
C GLN A 19 0.03 8.10 -12.90
N ASP A 20 0.18 7.32 -13.97
CA ASP A 20 -0.87 6.43 -14.48
C ASP A 20 -1.32 5.42 -13.41
N MET A 21 -0.37 4.86 -12.65
CA MET A 21 -0.66 3.93 -11.56
C MET A 21 -1.36 4.62 -10.38
N ALA A 22 -0.96 5.85 -10.02
CA ALA A 22 -1.59 6.62 -8.95
C ALA A 22 -3.04 6.98 -9.29
N ASP A 23 -3.29 7.44 -10.53
CA ASP A 23 -4.63 7.74 -11.03
C ASP A 23 -5.50 6.47 -11.07
N SER A 24 -4.91 5.34 -11.44
CA SER A 24 -5.57 4.03 -11.39
C SER A 24 -5.97 3.67 -9.96
N CYS A 25 -5.06 3.78 -8.99
CA CYS A 25 -5.34 3.47 -7.57
C CYS A 25 -6.53 4.27 -7.03
N SER A 26 -6.54 5.58 -7.29
CA SER A 26 -7.63 6.45 -6.85
C SER A 26 -8.99 5.97 -7.37
N ARG A 27 -9.09 5.63 -8.66
CA ARG A 27 -10.32 5.08 -9.26
C ARG A 27 -10.68 3.72 -8.67
N ILE A 28 -9.71 2.82 -8.52
CA ILE A 28 -9.90 1.48 -7.96
C ILE A 28 -10.49 1.57 -6.55
N TYR A 29 -9.95 2.46 -5.71
CA TYR A 29 -10.43 2.65 -4.34
C TYR A 29 -11.86 3.20 -4.28
N GLN A 30 -12.19 4.16 -5.15
CA GLN A 30 -13.55 4.69 -5.25
C GLN A 30 -14.58 3.63 -5.67
N GLN A 31 -14.17 2.66 -6.49
CA GLN A 31 -15.03 1.57 -6.97
C GLN A 31 -15.12 0.39 -5.98
N SER A 32 -14.21 0.30 -5.01
CA SER A 32 -14.04 -0.87 -4.15
C SER A 32 -13.89 -0.50 -2.66
N PRO A 33 -14.81 0.31 -2.08
CA PRO A 33 -14.63 0.84 -0.73
C PRO A 33 -14.55 -0.25 0.35
N GLN A 34 -15.26 -1.36 0.18
CA GLN A 34 -15.27 -2.47 1.13
C GLN A 34 -13.94 -3.23 1.15
N GLU A 35 -13.35 -3.46 -0.02
CA GLU A 35 -12.06 -4.12 -0.15
C GLU A 35 -10.92 -3.23 0.38
N VAL A 36 -11.00 -1.93 0.12
CA VAL A 36 -10.06 -0.96 0.71
C VAL A 36 -10.18 -0.97 2.23
N GLU A 37 -11.40 -0.96 2.77
CA GLU A 37 -11.63 -1.00 4.22
C GLU A 37 -11.03 -2.26 4.87
N GLN A 38 -11.07 -3.41 4.19
CA GLN A 38 -10.44 -4.63 4.70
C GLN A 38 -8.92 -4.46 4.86
N VAL A 39 -8.24 -3.86 3.88
CA VAL A 39 -6.80 -3.57 3.97
C VAL A 39 -6.52 -2.55 5.09
N VAL A 40 -7.32 -1.49 5.18
CA VAL A 40 -7.18 -0.46 6.22
C VAL A 40 -7.34 -1.07 7.62
N ARG A 41 -8.38 -1.87 7.85
CA ARG A 41 -8.62 -2.53 9.14
C ARG A 41 -7.50 -3.49 9.53
N PHE A 42 -6.96 -4.23 8.56
CA PHE A 42 -5.80 -5.09 8.80
C PHE A 42 -4.60 -4.28 9.26
N VAL A 43 -4.24 -3.22 8.52
CA VAL A 43 -3.11 -2.34 8.87
C VAL A 43 -3.32 -1.70 10.24
N GLU A 44 -4.54 -1.20 10.51
CA GLU A 44 -4.88 -0.58 11.79
C GLU A 44 -4.78 -1.58 12.95
N ALA A 45 -5.26 -2.81 12.78
CA ALA A 45 -5.15 -3.86 13.81
C ALA A 45 -3.69 -4.23 14.09
N GLU A 46 -2.88 -4.40 13.05
CA GLU A 46 -1.45 -4.67 13.17
C GLU A 46 -0.70 -3.51 13.85
N MET A 47 -1.04 -2.26 13.52
CA MET A 47 -0.45 -1.08 14.13
C MET A 47 -0.86 -0.90 15.60
N LYS A 48 -2.12 -1.21 15.96
CA LYS A 48 -2.59 -1.15 17.37
C LYS A 48 -2.04 -2.30 18.23
N GLY A 49 -1.73 -3.45 17.62
CA GLY A 49 -1.23 -4.65 18.29
C GLY A 49 0.26 -4.64 18.60
N GLN A 50 1.02 -3.65 18.14
CA GLN A 50 2.47 -3.58 18.31
C GLN A 50 2.89 -2.35 19.11
N HIS A 51 3.97 -2.48 19.88
CA HIS A 51 4.74 -1.32 20.36
C HIS A 51 5.28 -0.62 19.12
N LEU A 52 4.48 0.27 18.55
CA LEU A 52 4.93 1.17 17.50
C LEU A 52 6.17 1.90 18.07
N PRO A 53 7.30 1.90 17.36
CA PRO A 53 8.48 2.64 17.81
C PRO A 53 8.03 4.06 18.16
N GLU A 54 8.49 4.59 19.29
CA GLU A 54 8.12 5.93 19.72
C GLU A 54 8.23 6.87 18.52
N ALA A 55 7.14 7.58 18.18
CA ALA A 55 7.12 8.58 17.12
C ALA A 55 8.21 9.67 17.33
N ALA A 56 8.85 9.67 18.50
CA ALA A 56 9.96 10.50 18.94
C ALA A 56 11.19 10.51 18.02
N ARG A 57 11.41 9.52 17.14
CA ARG A 57 12.55 9.52 16.19
C ARG A 57 12.31 10.34 14.91
N GLY A 58 11.07 10.72 14.64
CA GLY A 58 10.69 11.53 13.48
C GLY A 58 9.62 10.87 12.64
N ARG A 59 8.69 11.67 12.12
CA ARG A 59 7.51 11.20 11.38
C ARG A 59 7.86 10.36 10.16
N ASP A 60 8.83 10.82 9.36
CA ASP A 60 9.12 10.20 8.08
C ASP A 60 9.84 8.85 8.26
N GLU A 61 10.74 8.75 9.26
CA GLU A 61 11.38 7.50 9.67
C GLU A 61 10.35 6.52 10.23
N PHE A 62 9.43 7.00 11.09
CA PHE A 62 8.33 6.19 11.61
C PHE A 62 7.47 5.59 10.49
N VAL A 63 7.06 6.40 9.51
CA VAL A 63 6.23 5.95 8.38
C VAL A 63 6.98 4.93 7.53
N ALA A 64 8.26 5.19 7.23
CA ALA A 64 9.09 4.28 6.45
C ALA A 64 9.27 2.92 7.14
N ASP A 65 9.61 2.92 8.43
CA ASP A 65 9.79 1.72 9.24
C ASP A 65 8.48 0.93 9.35
N THR A 66 7.36 1.63 9.55
CA THR A 66 6.04 1.02 9.62
C THR A 66 5.67 0.38 8.29
N PHE A 67 5.92 1.06 7.16
CA PHE A 67 5.66 0.50 5.83
C PHE A 67 6.49 -0.76 5.57
N GLN A 68 7.80 -0.72 5.88
CA GLN A 68 8.69 -1.86 5.72
C GLN A 68 8.22 -3.09 6.51
N GLN A 69 7.61 -2.88 7.68
CA GLN A 69 7.05 -3.97 8.49
C GLN A 69 5.66 -4.43 8.02
N MET A 70 4.79 -3.50 7.61
CA MET A 70 3.40 -3.79 7.26
C MET A 70 3.25 -4.38 5.86
N TYR A 71 4.00 -3.87 4.88
CA TYR A 71 3.82 -4.26 3.49
C TYR A 71 3.98 -5.78 3.26
N PRO A 72 5.02 -6.46 3.81
CA PRO A 72 5.12 -7.91 3.71
C PRO A 72 3.98 -8.66 4.39
N LYS A 73 3.49 -8.18 5.55
CA LYS A 73 2.37 -8.82 6.28
C LYS A 73 1.07 -8.75 5.48
N VAL A 74 0.79 -7.60 4.87
CA VAL A 74 -0.37 -7.42 3.99
C VAL A 74 -0.27 -8.33 2.78
N LEU A 75 0.91 -8.45 2.15
CA LEU A 75 1.12 -9.38 1.05
C LEU A 75 0.99 -10.86 1.48
N GLN A 76 1.31 -11.21 2.72
CA GLN A 76 1.18 -12.56 3.26
C GLN A 76 -0.26 -12.90 3.70
N SER A 77 -1.08 -11.90 3.99
CA SER A 77 -2.50 -12.06 4.35
C SER A 77 -3.33 -12.48 3.14
N ALA A 78 -3.97 -13.66 3.23
CA ALA A 78 -4.87 -14.14 2.19
C ALA A 78 -6.07 -13.20 1.99
N ASP A 79 -6.60 -12.64 3.07
CA ASP A 79 -7.73 -11.71 3.02
C ASP A 79 -7.35 -10.42 2.29
N CYS A 80 -6.18 -9.85 2.59
CA CYS A 80 -5.71 -8.65 1.90
C CYS A 80 -5.41 -8.92 0.41
N ARG A 81 -4.78 -10.07 0.09
CA ARG A 81 -4.56 -10.46 -1.31
C ARG A 81 -5.87 -10.63 -2.06
N ASN A 82 -6.87 -11.28 -1.45
CA ASN A 82 -8.19 -11.47 -2.05
C ASN A 82 -8.93 -10.14 -2.23
N ALA A 83 -8.83 -9.23 -1.26
CA ALA A 83 -9.38 -7.88 -1.35
C ALA A 83 -8.78 -7.14 -2.55
N VAL A 84 -7.45 -7.09 -2.66
CA VAL A 84 -6.76 -6.43 -3.79
C VAL A 84 -7.09 -7.10 -5.12
N ASP A 85 -7.12 -8.42 -5.19
CA ASP A 85 -7.48 -9.13 -6.42
C ASP A 85 -8.92 -8.78 -6.85
N HIS A 86 -9.85 -8.68 -5.89
CA HIS A 86 -11.22 -8.29 -6.17
C HIS A 86 -11.33 -6.83 -6.64
N MET A 87 -10.55 -5.92 -6.03
CA MET A 87 -10.44 -4.53 -6.49
C MET A 87 -10.01 -4.45 -7.97
N LEU A 88 -8.97 -5.20 -8.33
CA LEU A 88 -8.45 -5.23 -9.70
C LEU A 88 -9.43 -5.85 -10.69
N ARG A 89 -10.18 -6.89 -10.29
CA ARG A 89 -11.26 -7.48 -11.10
C ARG A 89 -12.39 -6.49 -11.35
N LYS A 90 -12.84 -5.78 -10.30
CA LYS A 90 -13.90 -4.74 -10.41
C LYS A 90 -13.49 -3.61 -11.35
N ALA A 91 -12.22 -3.23 -11.31
CA ALA A 91 -11.65 -2.23 -12.20
C ALA A 91 -11.39 -2.74 -13.63
N GLY A 92 -11.68 -4.01 -13.93
CA GLY A 92 -11.49 -4.62 -15.25
C GLY A 92 -10.02 -4.87 -15.62
N MET A 93 -9.11 -4.89 -14.64
CA MET A 93 -7.67 -5.02 -14.86
C MET A 93 -7.21 -6.49 -14.95
N THR A 94 -8.04 -7.42 -14.46
CA THR A 94 -7.75 -8.87 -14.53
C THR A 94 -8.91 -9.64 -15.16
N ASN A 95 -8.58 -10.61 -16.02
CA ASN A 95 -9.55 -11.43 -16.77
C ASN A 95 -9.95 -12.70 -16.00
N GLY A 96 -10.11 -12.59 -14.67
CA GLY A 96 -10.52 -13.71 -13.79
C GLY A 96 -9.39 -14.57 -13.22
N SER A 97 -8.14 -14.41 -13.69
CA SER A 97 -6.94 -14.95 -13.04
C SER A 97 -6.47 -14.03 -11.92
N SER A 98 -6.05 -14.59 -10.78
CA SER A 98 -5.53 -13.79 -9.66
C SER A 98 -4.28 -13.01 -10.07
N ALA A 99 -4.20 -11.73 -9.70
CA ALA A 99 -3.02 -10.90 -9.91
C ALA A 99 -1.81 -11.33 -9.06
N PHE A 100 -2.02 -12.21 -8.07
CA PHE A 100 -0.96 -12.81 -7.26
C PHE A 100 -0.68 -14.27 -7.66
N ALA A 101 -1.24 -14.77 -8.76
CA ALA A 101 -0.98 -16.15 -9.18
C ALA A 101 0.51 -16.34 -9.53
N GLY A 102 1.18 -17.28 -8.85
CA GLY A 102 2.58 -17.62 -9.14
C GLY A 102 3.61 -16.58 -8.68
N TRP A 103 3.22 -15.56 -7.91
CA TRP A 103 4.13 -14.50 -7.43
C TRP A 103 5.27 -15.03 -6.54
N GLU A 104 5.01 -16.09 -5.77
CA GLU A 104 6.01 -16.79 -4.94
C GLU A 104 6.94 -17.72 -5.74
N THR A 105 6.60 -18.02 -6.99
CA THR A 105 7.31 -19.03 -7.81
C THR A 105 8.31 -18.44 -8.81
N ASN A 106 8.29 -17.12 -9.04
CA ASN A 106 9.19 -16.46 -9.98
C ASN A 106 10.42 -15.86 -9.29
N ALA A 107 11.52 -16.63 -9.27
CA ALA A 107 12.78 -16.26 -8.63
C ALA A 107 13.61 -15.20 -9.39
N GLN A 108 13.21 -14.76 -10.60
CA GLN A 108 14.03 -13.93 -11.47
C GLN A 108 13.35 -12.63 -11.90
N TYR A 109 13.06 -11.71 -10.97
CA TYR A 109 12.71 -10.28 -11.22
C TYR A 109 11.61 -9.97 -12.27
N ALA A 110 10.97 -10.99 -12.84
CA ALA A 110 9.98 -10.89 -13.89
C ALA A 110 8.61 -10.83 -13.20
N ILE A 111 8.33 -9.64 -12.69
CA ILE A 111 7.00 -9.28 -12.23
C ILE A 111 6.24 -8.86 -13.49
N ASP A 112 5.21 -9.62 -13.87
CA ASP A 112 4.37 -9.21 -15.00
C ASP A 112 3.62 -7.90 -14.67
N PRO A 113 3.14 -7.16 -15.69
CA PRO A 113 2.49 -5.87 -15.46
C PRO A 113 1.31 -5.92 -14.48
N LYS A 114 0.53 -7.01 -14.45
CA LYS A 114 -0.62 -7.14 -13.55
C LYS A 114 -0.17 -7.33 -12.11
N THR A 115 0.85 -8.16 -11.91
CA THR A 115 1.46 -8.33 -10.58
C THR A 115 2.08 -7.01 -10.12
N ALA A 116 2.74 -6.25 -11.02
CA ALA A 116 3.29 -4.93 -10.68
C ALA A 116 2.19 -3.92 -10.25
N GLU A 117 1.06 -3.91 -10.95
CA GLU A 117 -0.10 -3.10 -10.57
C GLU A 117 -0.69 -3.53 -9.23
N ALA A 118 -0.82 -4.83 -8.98
CA ALA A 118 -1.30 -5.35 -7.70
C ALA A 118 -0.39 -4.97 -6.53
N LEU A 119 0.92 -5.06 -6.71
CA LEU A 119 1.91 -4.63 -5.74
C LEU A 119 1.83 -3.12 -5.49
N PHE A 120 1.68 -2.32 -6.55
CA PHE A 120 1.54 -0.86 -6.42
C PHE A 120 0.25 -0.47 -5.68
N VAL A 121 -0.90 -1.06 -6.05
CA VAL A 121 -2.19 -0.86 -5.35
C VAL A 121 -2.08 -1.27 -3.89
N THR A 122 -1.47 -2.43 -3.60
CA THR A 122 -1.25 -2.87 -2.23
C THR A 122 -0.39 -1.85 -1.47
N GLY A 123 0.73 -1.43 -2.05
CA GLY A 123 1.66 -0.49 -1.42
C GLY A 123 1.01 0.86 -1.13
N ALA A 124 0.26 1.40 -2.10
CA ALA A 124 -0.48 2.64 -1.94
C ALA A 124 -1.55 2.52 -0.85
N ALA A 125 -2.25 1.39 -0.74
CA ALA A 125 -3.26 1.16 0.29
C ALA A 125 -2.61 1.08 1.68
N VAL A 126 -1.47 0.40 1.82
CA VAL A 126 -0.71 0.35 3.08
C VAL A 126 -0.22 1.73 3.49
N MET A 127 0.43 2.46 2.58
CA MET A 127 0.91 3.83 2.85
C MET A 127 -0.25 4.75 3.25
N GLY A 128 -1.35 4.74 2.50
CA GLY A 128 -2.55 5.52 2.82
C GLY A 128 -3.12 5.17 4.20
N SER A 129 -3.17 3.87 4.53
CA SER A 129 -3.65 3.40 5.84
C SER A 129 -2.77 3.87 6.99
N ILE A 130 -1.43 3.78 6.85
CA ILE A 130 -0.48 4.27 7.85
C ILE A 130 -0.68 5.78 8.06
N LEU A 131 -0.79 6.56 6.98
CA LEU A 131 -1.02 8.00 7.07
C LEU A 131 -2.38 8.34 7.70
N MET A 132 -3.43 7.58 7.40
CA MET A 132 -4.74 7.73 8.02
C MET A 132 -4.72 7.43 9.52
N VAL A 133 -4.07 6.34 9.94
CA VAL A 133 -3.97 5.96 11.36
C VAL A 133 -3.14 6.98 12.13
N THR A 134 -1.98 7.37 11.60
CA THR A 134 -1.06 8.33 12.24
C THR A 134 -1.63 9.74 12.34
N SER A 135 -2.50 10.15 11.41
CA SER A 135 -3.23 11.42 11.46
C SER A 135 -4.47 11.39 12.36
N GLY A 136 -4.81 10.23 12.95
CA GLY A 136 -6.05 10.05 13.73
C GLY A 136 -7.33 10.00 12.89
N ALA A 137 -7.21 9.98 11.55
CA ALA A 137 -8.33 9.96 10.62
C ALA A 137 -9.00 8.57 10.49
N SER A 138 -8.41 7.51 11.05
CA SER A 138 -9.01 6.17 11.07
C SER A 138 -10.15 6.02 12.10
N GLY A 139 -10.42 7.04 12.93
CA GLY A 139 -11.45 6.98 13.98
C GLY A 139 -11.05 6.15 15.21
N GLY A 140 -9.90 5.46 15.15
CA GLY A 140 -9.27 4.79 16.27
C GLY A 140 -7.94 5.45 16.59
N ALA A 141 -7.93 6.44 17.47
CA ALA A 141 -6.69 7.04 17.96
C ALA A 141 -5.78 5.93 18.50
N ILE A 142 -4.51 5.92 18.08
CA ILE A 142 -3.45 5.31 18.89
C ILE A 142 -3.45 6.14 20.16
N ARG A 143 -4.08 5.62 21.22
CA ARG A 143 -3.96 6.23 22.54
C ARG A 143 -2.49 6.10 22.89
N GLU A 144 -1.75 7.21 22.81
CA GLU A 144 -0.47 7.30 23.47
C GLU A 144 -0.71 6.87 24.91
N ASN A 145 -0.01 5.83 25.37
CA ASN A 145 0.09 5.53 26.79
C ASN A 145 0.90 6.66 27.45
N GLY A 146 0.28 7.83 27.55
CA GLY A 146 0.71 8.98 28.29
C GLY A 146 -0.31 9.22 29.39
N ASP A 147 -0.41 8.28 30.33
CA ASP A 147 -0.94 8.58 31.66
C ASP A 147 0.04 9.55 32.34
N ARG A 148 -0.04 10.82 31.95
CA ARG A 148 0.38 11.95 32.76
C ARG A 148 -0.78 12.92 32.74
N GLY A 149 -1.58 12.81 33.80
CA GLY A 149 -2.49 13.85 34.21
C GLY A 149 -1.76 15.19 34.15
N TYR A 150 -2.23 16.05 33.25
CA TYR A 150 -2.13 17.48 33.41
C TYR A 150 -3.54 17.97 33.66
N GLU A 151 -3.85 18.18 34.95
CA GLU A 151 -4.88 19.12 35.33
C GLU A 151 -4.51 20.48 34.75
N ILE A 152 -5.40 21.04 33.95
CA ILE A 152 -5.32 22.43 33.51
C ILE A 152 -6.22 23.22 34.49
N PRO A 153 -5.74 24.32 35.10
CA PRO A 153 -6.59 25.22 35.87
C PRO A 153 -7.65 25.93 35.02
#